data_AF-A0A392QR52-F1
#
_entry.id   AF-A0A392QR52-F1
#
_cell.length_a   1.000
_cell.length_b   1.000
_cell.length_c   1.000
_cell.angle_alpha   90.00
_cell.angle_beta   90.00
_cell.angle_gamma   90.00
#
_symmetry.space_group_name_H-M   'P 1'
#
loop_
_entity.id
_entity.type
_entity.pdbx_description
1 polymer ?
#
loop_
_entity_poly.entity_id
_entity_poly.type
_entity_poly.pdbx_seq_one_letter_code
_entity_poly.pdbx_strand_id
1 'polypeptide(L)'
;MTEFRQSVKKVELPAFDGEDPAGWISRAEVYFRVQDTSPEVKVSLAQLCMEGSTIHFFNSLFGEEDELTWERLKEALLERYGGRGVGDVYEQLTELKQEGTVEEYITEFEYLTAQIPKLPDKQFLGYFLHGLKTEIRGK
;
A
#
# COMPACT_ATOMS: atom_id res chain seq x y z
N MET A 1 2.39 -7.46 39.88
CA MET A 1 1.79 -7.42 38.53
C MET A 1 2.79 -8.06 37.61
N THR A 2 2.50 -9.31 37.25
CA THR A 2 3.47 -10.31 36.84
C THR A 2 3.52 -10.38 35.31
N GLU A 3 4.69 -10.09 34.77
CA GLU A 3 5.31 -10.73 33.60
C GLU A 3 4.45 -10.96 32.35
N PHE A 4 4.45 -9.98 31.43
CA PHE A 4 4.37 -10.27 29.98
C PHE A 4 5.79 -10.46 29.43
N ARG A 5 6.49 -11.47 29.94
CA ARG A 5 7.72 -12.00 29.34
C ARG A 5 7.38 -13.35 28.75
N GLN A 6 6.74 -13.39 27.58
CA GLN A 6 6.82 -14.55 26.70
C GLN A 6 6.34 -14.20 25.28
N SER A 7 7.31 -14.19 24.37
CA SER A 7 7.17 -14.18 22.92
C SER A 7 6.63 -12.89 22.31
N VAL A 8 7.35 -11.78 22.47
CA VAL A 8 7.37 -10.78 21.39
C VAL A 8 7.96 -11.54 20.20
N LYS A 9 7.11 -12.04 19.30
CA LYS A 9 7.57 -12.48 17.98
C LYS A 9 8.47 -11.35 17.49
N LYS A 10 9.73 -11.66 17.14
CA LYS A 10 10.54 -10.71 16.37
C LYS A 10 9.67 -10.37 15.17
N VAL A 11 9.03 -9.20 15.21
CA VAL A 11 8.32 -8.70 14.06
C VAL A 11 9.45 -8.36 13.12
N GLU A 12 9.52 -9.06 12.01
CA GLU A 12 10.49 -8.80 10.95
C GLU A 12 9.80 -7.96 9.88
N LEU A 13 10.56 -7.07 9.25
CA LEU A 13 10.04 -6.30 8.13
C LEU A 13 9.87 -7.29 6.96
N PRO A 14 8.68 -7.43 6.37
CA PRO A 14 8.44 -8.39 5.30
C PRO A 14 9.27 -8.05 4.07
N ALA A 15 9.68 -9.06 3.31
CA ALA A 15 10.27 -8.87 1.99
C ALA A 15 9.26 -8.25 1.00
N PHE A 16 9.76 -7.50 0.03
CA PHE A 16 9.00 -6.91 -1.06
C PHE A 16 9.53 -7.40 -2.40
N ASP A 17 8.70 -8.12 -3.13
CA ASP A 17 8.98 -8.67 -4.46
C ASP A 17 8.36 -7.85 -5.60
N GLY A 18 7.60 -6.80 -5.26
CA GLY A 18 6.88 -5.97 -6.22
C GLY A 18 5.36 -6.20 -6.21
N GLU A 19 4.86 -7.23 -5.51
CA GLU A 19 3.43 -7.47 -5.38
C GLU A 19 2.82 -6.68 -4.21
N ASP A 20 1.64 -6.11 -4.44
CA ASP A 20 0.85 -5.40 -3.42
C ASP A 20 1.67 -4.35 -2.61
N PRO A 21 2.18 -3.29 -3.26
CA PRO A 21 2.95 -2.25 -2.57
C PRO A 21 2.14 -1.58 -1.45
N ALA A 22 0.82 -1.44 -1.62
CA ALA A 22 -0.06 -0.84 -0.62
C ALA A 22 -0.06 -1.67 0.68
N GLY A 23 -0.27 -2.98 0.56
CA GLY A 23 -0.25 -3.90 1.69
C GLY A 23 1.15 -4.01 2.31
N TRP A 24 2.21 -4.00 1.51
CA TRP A 24 3.58 -4.00 2.02
C TRP A 24 3.89 -2.73 2.81
N ILE A 25 3.57 -1.54 2.28
CA ILE A 25 3.73 -0.25 2.96
C ILE A 25 2.98 -0.25 4.30
N SER A 26 1.73 -0.71 4.31
CA SER A 26 0.93 -0.77 5.54
C SER A 26 1.60 -1.64 6.63
N ARG A 27 2.12 -2.81 6.24
CA ARG A 27 2.88 -3.68 7.16
C ARG A 27 4.18 -3.04 7.62
N ALA A 28 4.91 -2.37 6.72
CA ALA A 28 6.14 -1.66 7.05
C ALA A 28 5.89 -0.51 8.05
N GLU A 29 4.82 0.25 7.89
CA GLU A 29 4.45 1.32 8.82
C GLU A 29 4.10 0.78 10.21
N VAL A 30 3.40 -0.37 10.27
CA VAL A 30 3.16 -1.07 11.54
C VAL A 30 4.47 -1.51 12.18
N TYR A 31 5.38 -2.10 11.40
CA TYR A 31 6.70 -2.52 11.86
C TYR A 31 7.47 -1.33 12.45
N PHE A 32 7.60 -0.23 11.70
CA PHE A 32 8.34 0.95 12.14
C PHE A 32 7.74 1.59 13.40
N ARG A 33 6.41 1.56 13.53
CA ARG A 33 5.71 2.04 14.74
C ARG A 33 5.96 1.15 15.95
N VAL A 34 6.02 -0.17 15.76
CA VAL A 34 6.27 -1.13 16.86
C VAL A 34 7.73 -1.11 17.29
N GLN A 35 8.66 -0.89 16.36
CA GLN A 35 10.11 -0.86 16.61
C GLN A 35 10.66 0.55 16.92
N ASP A 36 9.81 1.58 16.98
CA ASP A 36 10.18 2.99 17.18
C ASP A 36 11.31 3.43 16.22
N THR A 37 11.18 3.07 14.94
CA THR A 37 12.24 3.27 13.95
C THR A 37 12.33 4.73 13.51
N SER A 38 13.52 5.32 13.66
CA SER A 38 13.82 6.69 13.20
C SER A 38 13.62 6.85 11.69
N PRO A 39 13.09 8.00 11.22
CA PRO A 39 12.86 8.27 9.80
C PRO A 39 14.08 8.02 8.91
N GLU A 40 15.27 8.37 9.40
CA GLU A 40 16.56 8.22 8.71
C GLU A 40 16.89 6.76 8.36
N VAL A 41 16.41 5.79 9.16
CA VAL A 41 16.74 4.37 9.02
C VAL A 41 15.64 3.58 8.30
N LYS A 42 14.40 4.13 8.24
CA LYS A 42 13.27 3.46 7.57
C LYS A 42 13.57 3.09 6.13
N VAL A 43 14.18 4.03 5.41
CA VAL A 43 14.50 3.91 3.99
C VAL A 43 15.60 2.87 3.76
N SER A 44 16.63 2.83 4.62
CA SER A 44 17.67 1.78 4.57
C SER A 44 17.12 0.38 4.91
N LEU A 45 16.21 0.27 5.88
CA LEU A 45 15.57 -1.01 6.21
C LEU A 45 14.64 -1.48 5.08
N ALA A 46 13.89 -0.56 4.49
CA ALA A 46 13.08 -0.86 3.31
C ALA A 46 13.94 -1.40 2.18
N GLN A 47 15.07 -0.76 1.87
CA GLN A 47 16.00 -1.21 0.84
C GLN A 47 16.52 -2.64 1.09
N LEU A 48 16.80 -3.00 2.35
CA LEU A 48 17.26 -4.35 2.71
C LEU A 48 16.18 -5.42 2.47
N CYS A 49 14.91 -5.05 2.56
CA CYS A 49 13.78 -5.96 2.36
C CYS A 49 13.35 -6.07 0.88
N MET A 50 14.03 -5.39 -0.04
CA MET A 50 13.75 -5.49 -1.47
C MET A 50 14.30 -6.78 -2.06
N GLU A 51 13.47 -7.52 -2.79
CA GLU A 51 13.83 -8.78 -3.44
C GLU A 51 13.62 -8.75 -4.96
N GLY A 52 14.44 -9.53 -5.66
CA GLY A 52 14.31 -9.72 -7.10
C GLY A 52 14.52 -8.44 -7.91
N SER A 53 13.58 -8.13 -8.80
CA SER A 53 13.68 -7.02 -9.75
C SER A 53 13.48 -5.64 -9.12
N THR A 54 12.93 -5.57 -7.90
CA THR A 54 12.71 -4.31 -7.15
C THR A 54 14.03 -3.64 -6.74
N ILE A 55 15.10 -4.41 -6.53
CA ILE A 55 16.43 -3.92 -6.17
C ILE A 55 16.97 -2.94 -7.21
N HIS A 56 16.77 -3.22 -8.50
CA HIS A 56 17.23 -2.35 -9.58
C HIS A 56 16.51 -1.00 -9.58
N PHE A 57 15.21 -0.99 -9.27
CA PHE A 57 14.44 0.24 -9.15
C PHE A 57 14.92 1.09 -7.97
N PHE A 58 15.10 0.48 -6.80
CA PHE A 58 15.59 1.19 -5.62
C PHE A 58 16.96 1.81 -5.86
N ASN A 59 17.90 1.06 -6.46
CA ASN A 59 19.23 1.59 -6.77
C ASN A 59 19.18 2.78 -7.75
N SER A 60 18.23 2.79 -8.68
CA SER A 60 18.00 3.96 -9.55
C SER A 60 17.50 5.15 -8.74
N LEU A 61 16.48 4.94 -7.91
CA LEU A 61 15.84 5.99 -7.11
C LEU A 61 16.83 6.68 -6.15
N PHE A 62 17.69 5.89 -5.48
CA PHE A 62 18.77 6.42 -4.63
C PHE A 62 19.91 7.08 -5.40
N GLY A 63 20.12 6.73 -6.67
CA GLY A 63 21.11 7.39 -7.52
C GLY A 63 20.64 8.76 -8.02
N GLU A 64 19.32 9.00 -8.03
CA GLU A 64 18.69 10.22 -8.52
C GLU A 64 18.34 11.22 -7.40
N GLU A 65 18.08 10.74 -6.18
CA GLU A 65 17.72 11.59 -5.03
C GLU A 65 18.77 11.51 -3.89
N ASP A 66 19.41 12.63 -3.55
CA ASP A 66 20.41 12.73 -2.48
C ASP A 66 19.83 12.49 -1.06
N GLU A 67 18.53 12.71 -0.85
CA GLU A 67 17.86 12.52 0.45
C GLU A 67 16.45 11.93 0.27
N LEU A 68 16.38 10.63 -0.06
CA LEU A 68 15.11 9.92 -0.21
C LEU A 68 14.40 9.77 1.15
N THR A 69 13.22 10.36 1.29
CA THR A 69 12.39 10.22 2.48
C THR A 69 11.48 9.00 2.41
N TRP A 70 11.00 8.50 3.56
CA TRP A 70 10.02 7.40 3.60
C TRP A 70 8.73 7.73 2.83
N GLU A 71 8.25 8.97 2.93
CA GLU A 71 7.05 9.39 2.20
C GLU A 71 7.28 9.35 0.69
N ARG A 72 8.40 9.88 0.22
CA ARG A 72 8.76 9.84 -1.20
C ARG A 72 8.92 8.41 -1.71
N LEU A 73 9.48 7.53 -0.88
CA LEU A 73 9.61 6.12 -1.22
C LEU A 73 8.25 5.43 -1.36
N LYS A 74 7.28 5.73 -0.49
CA LYS A 74 5.90 5.22 -0.62
C LYS A 74 5.28 5.64 -1.94
N GLU A 75 5.40 6.92 -2.31
CA GLU A 75 4.88 7.42 -3.59
C GLU A 75 5.53 6.70 -4.77
N ALA A 76 6.85 6.57 -4.78
CA ALA A 76 7.59 5.91 -5.86
C ALA A 76 7.23 4.41 -6.00
N LEU A 77 6.99 3.73 -4.87
CA LEU A 77 6.50 2.35 -4.85
C LEU A 77 5.10 2.22 -5.44
N LEU A 78 4.19 3.10 -5.06
CA LEU A 78 2.81 3.11 -5.56
C LEU A 78 2.74 3.50 -7.04
N GLU A 79 3.55 4.46 -7.48
CA GLU A 79 3.63 4.85 -8.90
C GLU A 79 4.10 3.69 -9.78
N ARG A 80 5.10 2.94 -9.32
CA ARG A 80 5.70 1.87 -10.11
C ARG A 80 4.96 0.53 -10.02
N TYR A 81 4.45 0.18 -8.85
CA TYR A 81 3.88 -1.15 -8.55
C TYR A 81 2.40 -1.10 -8.15
N GLY A 82 1.86 0.08 -7.83
CA GLY A 82 0.51 0.23 -7.25
C GLY A 82 -0.62 0.11 -8.27
N GLY A 83 -0.36 0.49 -9.53
CA GLY A 83 -1.30 0.35 -10.63
C GLY A 83 -1.20 -1.01 -11.31
N ARG A 84 -2.23 -1.84 -11.17
CA ARG A 84 -2.49 -2.92 -12.15
C ARG A 84 -2.96 -2.38 -13.51
N GLY A 85 -3.22 -1.07 -13.61
CA GLY A 85 -3.72 -0.38 -14.80
C GLY A 85 -2.95 0.91 -15.15
N VAL A 86 -3.31 1.48 -16.29
CA VAL A 86 -2.83 2.80 -16.76
C VAL A 86 -3.65 3.89 -16.07
N GLY A 87 -2.99 4.91 -15.52
CA GLY A 87 -3.65 6.06 -14.88
C GLY A 87 -3.46 6.10 -13.37
N ASP A 88 -3.73 7.26 -12.78
CA ASP A 88 -3.62 7.46 -11.33
C ASP A 88 -4.70 6.66 -10.57
N VAL A 89 -4.47 6.34 -9.30
CA VAL A 89 -5.40 5.56 -8.47
C VAL A 89 -6.82 6.17 -8.44
N TYR A 90 -6.95 7.49 -8.49
CA TYR A 90 -8.27 8.16 -8.57
C TYR A 90 -9.01 7.87 -9.89
N GLU A 91 -8.29 7.75 -11.00
CA GLU A 91 -8.85 7.37 -12.30
C GLU A 91 -9.30 5.91 -12.24
N GLN A 92 -8.44 5.03 -11.72
CA GLN A 92 -8.76 3.61 -11.54
C GLN A 92 -9.99 3.39 -10.65
N LEU A 93 -10.14 4.14 -9.55
CA LEU A 93 -11.33 4.09 -8.69
C LEU A 93 -12.61 4.55 -9.41
N THR A 94 -12.50 5.49 -10.33
CA THR A 94 -13.64 6.00 -11.11
C THR A 94 -14.06 4.98 -12.17
N GLU A 95 -13.10 4.30 -12.78
CA GLU A 95 -13.31 3.26 -13.80
C GLU A 95 -13.65 1.89 -13.21
N LEU A 96 -13.37 1.64 -11.93
CA LEU A 96 -13.62 0.35 -11.29
C LEU A 96 -15.11 -0.02 -11.33
N LYS A 97 -15.41 -1.14 -12.01
CA LYS A 97 -16.75 -1.73 -12.10
C LYS A 97 -16.74 -3.14 -11.54
N GLN A 98 -17.81 -3.51 -10.86
CA GLN A 98 -18.03 -4.89 -10.45
C GLN A 98 -18.32 -5.74 -11.71
N GLU A 99 -17.36 -6.52 -12.16
CA GLU A 99 -17.54 -7.50 -13.24
C GLU A 99 -17.94 -8.88 -12.70
N GLY A 100 -17.24 -9.34 -11.66
CA GLY A 100 -17.44 -10.63 -10.99
C GLY A 100 -18.34 -10.56 -9.75
N THR A 101 -17.89 -11.25 -8.70
CA THR A 101 -18.54 -11.28 -7.39
C THR A 101 -18.38 -9.94 -6.66
N VAL A 102 -19.23 -9.72 -5.65
CA VAL A 102 -19.11 -8.53 -4.79
C VAL A 102 -17.81 -8.56 -3.98
N GLU A 103 -17.37 -9.74 -3.57
CA GLU A 103 -16.15 -9.93 -2.77
C GLU A 103 -14.89 -9.56 -3.55
N GLU A 104 -14.79 -9.97 -4.82
CA GLU A 104 -13.71 -9.56 -5.72
C GLU A 104 -13.70 -8.04 -5.92
N TYR A 105 -14.87 -7.44 -6.12
CA TYR A 105 -14.99 -5.98 -6.26
C TYR A 105 -14.57 -5.23 -4.99
N ILE A 106 -15.01 -5.70 -3.81
CA ILE A 106 -14.60 -5.12 -2.52
C ILE A 106 -13.09 -5.20 -2.36
N THR A 107 -12.49 -6.35 -2.67
CA THR A 107 -11.05 -6.57 -2.56
C THR A 107 -10.27 -5.58 -3.43
N GLU A 108 -10.67 -5.40 -4.69
CA GLU A 108 -10.01 -4.46 -5.61
C GLU A 108 -10.25 -3.00 -5.16
N PHE A 109 -11.43 -2.68 -4.66
CA PHE A 109 -11.75 -1.34 -4.14
C PHE A 109 -10.92 -1.00 -2.89
N GLU A 110 -10.78 -1.94 -1.95
CA GLU A 110 -9.94 -1.80 -0.76
C GLU A 110 -8.47 -1.65 -1.15
N TYR A 111 -8.01 -2.41 -2.14
CA TYR A 111 -6.65 -2.30 -2.66
C TYR A 111 -6.36 -0.91 -3.24
N LEU A 112 -7.25 -0.36 -4.06
CA LEU A 112 -7.08 0.99 -4.61
C LEU A 112 -7.18 2.07 -3.52
N THR A 113 -8.16 1.97 -2.62
CA THR A 113 -8.34 2.97 -1.56
C THR A 113 -7.23 2.95 -0.51
N ALA A 114 -6.50 1.85 -0.33
CA ALA A 114 -5.33 1.77 0.53
C ALA A 114 -4.12 2.58 0.00
N GLN A 115 -4.11 2.94 -1.28
CA GLN A 115 -3.02 3.67 -1.92
C GLN A 115 -3.18 5.19 -1.87
N ILE A 116 -4.36 5.67 -1.50
CA ILE A 116 -4.67 7.10 -1.43
C ILE A 116 -4.95 7.54 0.01
N PRO A 117 -4.80 8.84 0.33
CA PRO A 117 -5.23 9.37 1.61
C PRO A 117 -6.70 9.06 1.87
N LYS A 118 -7.05 8.90 3.15
CA LYS A 118 -8.43 8.59 3.57
C LYS A 118 -9.42 9.59 2.96
N LEU A 119 -10.31 9.07 2.13
CA LEU A 119 -11.38 9.84 1.50
C LEU A 119 -12.45 10.24 2.53
N PRO A 120 -13.14 11.38 2.33
CA PRO A 120 -14.37 11.67 3.06
C PRO A 120 -15.42 10.58 2.84
N ASP A 121 -16.16 10.20 3.89
CA ASP A 121 -17.11 9.06 3.85
C ASP A 121 -18.10 9.15 2.67
N LYS A 122 -18.57 10.36 2.34
CA LYS A 122 -19.48 10.58 1.21
C LYS A 122 -18.84 10.26 -0.13
N GLN A 123 -17.55 10.58 -0.29
CA GLN A 123 -16.81 10.34 -1.52
C GLN A 123 -16.42 8.86 -1.63
N PHE A 124 -16.00 8.24 -0.53
CA PHE A 124 -15.76 6.80 -0.45
C PHE A 124 -16.99 6.00 -0.86
N LEU A 125 -18.15 6.30 -0.25
CA LEU A 125 -19.44 5.69 -0.62
C LEU A 125 -19.83 6.00 -2.07
N GLY A 126 -19.55 7.22 -2.55
CA GLY A 126 -19.81 7.62 -3.93
C GLY A 126 -19.09 6.74 -4.93
N TYR A 127 -17.77 6.56 -4.77
CA TYR A 127 -16.96 5.67 -5.62
C TYR A 127 -17.42 4.21 -5.50
N PHE A 128 -17.61 3.71 -4.27
CA PHE A 128 -18.01 2.33 -4.02
C PHE A 128 -19.36 1.99 -4.66
N LEU A 129 -20.36 2.86 -4.50
CA LEU A 129 -21.66 2.67 -5.12
C LEU A 129 -21.53 2.79 -6.64
N HIS A 130 -20.77 3.75 -7.17
CA HIS A 130 -20.62 3.97 -8.61
C HIS A 130 -20.14 2.73 -9.38
N GLY A 131 -19.27 1.93 -8.76
CA GLY A 131 -18.72 0.71 -9.35
C GLY A 131 -19.63 -0.52 -9.23
N LEU A 132 -20.52 -0.58 -8.24
CA LEU A 132 -21.41 -1.72 -8.02
C LEU A 132 -22.44 -1.90 -9.14
N LYS A 133 -22.82 -3.16 -9.41
CA LYS A 133 -23.90 -3.49 -10.34
C LYS A 133 -25.23 -2.87 -9.86
N THR A 134 -26.00 -2.33 -10.80
CA THR A 134 -27.31 -1.72 -10.53
C THR A 134 -28.30 -2.68 -9.86
N GLU A 135 -28.16 -3.99 -10.12
CA GLU A 135 -28.96 -5.05 -9.50
C GLU A 135 -28.74 -5.14 -7.97
N ILE A 136 -27.55 -4.77 -7.49
CA ILE A 136 -27.18 -4.82 -6.06
C ILE A 136 -27.41 -3.46 -5.39
N ARG A 137 -27.35 -2.35 -6.15
CA ARG A 137 -27.52 -0.98 -5.62
C ARG A 137 -28.89 -0.72 -4.99
N GLY A 138 -29.87 -1.58 -5.21
CA GLY A 138 -31.23 -1.44 -4.69
C GLY A 138 -31.96 -0.26 -5.35
N LYS A 139 -33.24 -0.44 -5.67
CA LYS A 139 -34.11 0.68 -6.06
C LYS A 139 -34.51 1.49 -4.84
#